data_AF-J0WV51-F1
#
_entry.id   AF-J0WV51-F1
#
_cell.length_a   1.000
_cell.length_b   1.000
_cell.length_c   1.000
_cell.angle_alpha   90.00
_cell.angle_beta   90.00
_cell.angle_gamma   90.00
#
_symmetry.space_group_name_H-M   'P 1'
#
loop_
_entity.id
_entity.type
_entity.pdbx_description
1 polymer ?
#
loop_
_entity_poly.entity_id
_entity_poly.type
_entity_poly.pdbx_seq_one_letter_code
_entity_poly.pdbx_strand_id
1 'polypeptide(L)'
;MSQYTSAQCRVTFPAQLVEAANQPAQWTSVHDAHRTIAHAPSGATPMLEVGRIGPHDLAPLTALVSDHLSTLRGIYFQFEAVNLEGFAHAEYLHALAGLWTAFAQPAPELRSLSLLAGQNPIYQIPYSFLGFMRPPRLSYLYLAGFQLEEKCDAFGGVAHVRVDLGVLVGTDVPSLGELFPGANTIHISGLQSFSIPVLDEDGSETTAPAAYLHSVPRVTAAHPVQTLKLEWAPLGVPSRRPTDAFWITQCAPFVGSLEVVCPDHVDVRLAALSILGAHAHGLSVEPSVHMGPGYSTLAISVQAPAMHRARVDIVDAAIGAHIGNMGAHGLLQSVQELSVTVSRLRDVLVGLHAPTVGFTRLLVVLDNALPTPEYLAALCLPRLTFITTLAIKGPSPTSGGVEVDESTIAAFRTAVTPNARSVQIDRTTVTVVNAAN
;
A
#
# COMPACT_ATOMS: atom_id res chain seq x y z
N MET A 1 23.43 9.89 26.26
CA MET A 1 24.41 9.88 25.15
C MET A 1 24.08 8.68 24.27
N SER A 2 23.29 8.88 23.21
CA SER A 2 23.06 7.84 22.20
C SER A 2 24.30 7.78 21.30
N GLN A 3 24.91 6.62 21.16
CA GLN A 3 25.98 6.40 20.19
C GLN A 3 25.33 6.41 18.80
N TYR A 4 25.41 7.55 18.08
CA TYR A 4 25.02 7.59 16.68
C TYR A 4 25.94 6.66 15.90
N THR A 5 25.41 5.50 15.49
CA THR A 5 26.09 4.62 14.54
C THR A 5 26.13 5.33 13.20
N SER A 6 27.33 5.50 12.61
CA SER A 6 27.51 6.13 11.30
C SER A 6 26.63 5.49 10.22
N ALA A 7 26.21 6.30 9.23
CA ALA A 7 25.39 5.81 8.13
C ALA A 7 26.03 4.61 7.43
N GLN A 8 25.21 3.61 7.12
CA GLN A 8 25.63 2.42 6.41
C GLN A 8 25.21 2.53 4.95
N CYS A 9 26.15 2.28 4.04
CA CYS A 9 25.98 2.39 2.60
C CYS A 9 26.10 1.03 1.93
N ARG A 10 25.22 0.75 0.97
CA ARG A 10 25.29 -0.42 0.11
C ARG A 10 25.25 0.04 -1.34
N VAL A 11 26.30 -0.31 -2.09
CA VAL A 11 26.38 -0.05 -3.53
C VAL A 11 26.10 -1.37 -4.24
N THR A 12 25.15 -1.34 -5.18
CA THR A 12 24.81 -2.50 -6.00
C THR A 12 24.94 -2.16 -7.48
N PHE A 13 25.39 -3.13 -8.28
CA PHE A 13 25.49 -3.00 -9.72
C PHE A 13 24.41 -3.87 -10.39
N PRO A 14 23.87 -3.47 -11.56
CA PRO A 14 22.97 -4.32 -12.33
C PRO A 14 23.57 -5.71 -12.59
N ALA A 15 22.73 -6.74 -12.53
CA ALA A 15 23.14 -8.16 -12.60
C ALA A 15 24.09 -8.52 -13.75
N GLN A 16 24.05 -7.78 -14.87
CA GLN A 16 24.88 -7.99 -16.05
C GLN A 16 26.37 -7.63 -15.87
N LEU A 17 26.75 -7.00 -14.75
CA LEU A 17 28.15 -6.65 -14.40
C LEU A 17 28.65 -7.39 -13.13
N VAL A 18 27.83 -8.26 -12.53
CA VAL A 18 28.17 -8.96 -11.27
C VAL A 18 29.32 -9.95 -11.47
N GLU A 19 29.48 -10.51 -12.67
CA GLU A 19 30.65 -11.36 -13.00
C GLU A 19 31.97 -10.58 -13.04
N ALA A 20 31.93 -9.26 -13.28
CA ALA A 20 33.12 -8.40 -13.24
C ALA A 20 33.38 -7.79 -11.85
N ALA A 21 32.35 -7.65 -11.01
CA ALA A 21 32.43 -6.98 -9.71
C ALA A 21 32.87 -7.89 -8.55
N ASN A 22 32.69 -9.21 -8.65
CA ASN A 22 33.21 -10.24 -7.73
C ASN A 22 33.10 -9.94 -6.21
N GLN A 23 32.12 -9.12 -5.79
CA GLN A 23 31.91 -8.78 -4.39
C GLN A 23 30.41 -8.76 -4.10
N PRO A 24 29.94 -9.51 -3.09
CA PRO A 24 28.57 -9.39 -2.63
C PRO A 24 28.33 -7.96 -2.14
N ALA A 25 27.12 -7.43 -2.35
CA ALA A 25 26.74 -6.13 -1.83
C ALA A 25 26.85 -6.12 -0.30
N GLN A 26 27.84 -5.42 0.24
CA GLN A 26 28.09 -5.28 1.68
C GLN A 26 27.74 -3.87 2.14
N TRP A 27 27.33 -3.77 3.40
CA TRP A 27 27.16 -2.49 4.09
C TRP A 27 28.53 -1.94 4.48
N THR A 28 28.82 -0.71 4.07
CA THR A 28 30.11 -0.03 4.18
C THR A 28 29.91 1.42 4.65
N SER A 29 30.99 2.18 4.86
CA SER A 29 30.90 3.61 5.17
C SER A 29 30.53 4.44 3.93
N VAL A 30 30.07 5.68 4.11
CA VAL A 30 29.84 6.64 3.00
C VAL A 30 31.13 6.86 2.19
N HIS A 31 32.28 6.92 2.86
CA HIS A 31 33.57 7.10 2.20
C HIS A 31 33.96 5.89 1.32
N ASP A 32 33.72 4.67 1.81
CA ASP A 32 34.00 3.46 1.03
C ASP A 32 33.04 3.33 -0.15
N ALA A 33 31.75 3.64 0.05
CA ALA A 33 30.76 3.67 -1.03
C ALA A 33 31.14 4.68 -2.13
N HIS A 34 31.58 5.88 -1.73
CA HIS A 34 32.12 6.88 -2.67
C HIS A 34 33.28 6.26 -3.47
N ARG A 35 34.26 5.65 -2.81
CA ARG A 35 35.38 4.99 -3.50
C ARG A 35 34.93 3.89 -4.45
N THR A 36 33.98 3.04 -4.04
CA THR A 36 33.44 1.95 -4.88
C THR A 36 32.78 2.50 -6.15
N ILE A 37 32.02 3.59 -6.05
CA ILE A 37 31.37 4.23 -7.21
C ILE A 37 32.43 4.87 -8.12
N ALA A 38 33.41 5.58 -7.54
CA ALA A 38 34.49 6.20 -8.30
C ALA A 38 35.34 5.19 -9.11
N HIS A 39 35.44 3.94 -8.65
CA HIS A 39 36.17 2.86 -9.32
C HIS A 39 35.24 1.91 -10.11
N ALA A 40 33.97 2.28 -10.30
CA ALA A 40 33.05 1.48 -11.07
C ALA A 40 33.54 1.37 -12.54
N PRO A 41 33.36 0.19 -13.19
CA PRO A 41 33.67 0.04 -14.60
C PRO A 41 32.95 1.09 -15.46
N SER A 42 33.58 1.53 -16.55
CA SER A 42 32.96 2.50 -17.46
C SER A 42 31.61 1.97 -17.98
N GLY A 43 30.58 2.82 -17.93
CA GLY A 43 29.21 2.45 -18.30
C GLY A 43 28.43 1.72 -17.20
N ALA A 44 29.04 1.43 -16.05
CA ALA A 44 28.29 0.93 -14.90
C ALA A 44 27.43 2.05 -14.29
N THR A 45 26.17 1.75 -14.04
CA THR A 45 25.22 2.68 -13.40
C THR A 45 24.78 2.09 -12.05
N PRO A 46 25.48 2.38 -10.95
CA PRO A 46 25.20 1.76 -9.66
C PRO A 46 23.89 2.24 -9.05
N MET A 47 23.34 1.44 -8.13
CA MET A 47 22.31 1.84 -7.20
C MET A 47 22.94 2.02 -5.81
N LEU A 48 22.63 3.15 -5.19
CA LEU A 48 23.13 3.54 -3.88
C LEU A 48 21.99 3.46 -2.86
N GLU A 49 22.22 2.71 -1.81
CA GLU A 49 21.35 2.66 -0.64
C GLU A 49 22.12 3.15 0.58
N VAL A 50 21.55 4.09 1.32
CA VAL A 50 22.13 4.63 2.55
C VAL A 50 21.07 4.61 3.63
N GLY A 51 21.35 3.86 4.69
CA GLY A 51 20.49 3.76 5.86
C GLY A 51 21.09 4.50 7.05
N ARG A 52 20.21 4.96 7.94
CA ARG A 52 20.58 5.62 9.21
C ARG A 52 21.38 6.91 9.00
N ILE A 53 20.91 7.76 8.07
CA ILE A 53 21.56 9.05 7.80
C ILE A 53 21.30 10.00 8.97
N GLY A 54 22.34 10.32 9.73
CA GLY A 54 22.32 11.35 10.76
C GLY A 54 22.98 12.66 10.29
N PRO A 55 23.01 13.70 11.15
CA PRO A 55 23.62 14.99 10.82
C PRO A 55 25.08 14.91 10.33
N HIS A 56 25.88 14.04 10.94
CA HIS A 56 27.30 13.90 10.62
C HIS A 56 27.57 13.25 9.25
N ASP A 57 26.56 12.56 8.68
CA ASP A 57 26.69 11.87 7.40
C ASP A 57 26.30 12.77 6.21
N LEU A 58 25.66 13.92 6.45
CA LEU A 58 25.18 14.80 5.39
C LEU A 58 26.30 15.40 4.55
N ALA A 59 27.39 15.85 5.16
CA ALA A 59 28.54 16.41 4.44
C ALA A 59 29.21 15.37 3.51
N PRO A 60 29.61 14.17 3.98
CA PRO A 60 30.19 13.17 3.09
C PRO A 60 29.18 12.67 2.04
N LEU A 61 27.88 12.59 2.37
CA LEU A 61 26.84 12.22 1.41
C LEU A 61 26.65 13.30 0.34
N THR A 62 26.71 14.57 0.71
CA THR A 62 26.65 15.71 -0.22
C THR A 62 27.78 15.64 -1.24
N ALA A 63 29.02 15.34 -0.80
CA ALA A 63 30.15 15.15 -1.71
C ALA A 63 29.91 13.96 -2.66
N LEU A 64 29.49 12.81 -2.12
CA LEU A 64 29.20 11.62 -2.92
C LEU A 64 28.14 11.90 -4.00
N VAL A 65 27.02 12.52 -3.64
CA VAL A 65 25.96 12.88 -4.60
C VAL A 65 26.49 13.88 -5.62
N SER A 66 27.23 14.90 -5.20
CA SER A 66 27.81 15.90 -6.09
C SER A 66 28.74 15.30 -7.14
N ASP A 67 29.51 14.26 -6.78
CA ASP A 67 30.50 13.67 -7.66
C ASP A 67 29.91 12.59 -8.58
N HIS A 68 28.78 11.98 -8.20
CA HIS A 68 28.32 10.74 -8.83
C HIS A 68 26.86 10.73 -9.30
N LEU A 69 26.03 11.71 -8.97
CA LEU A 69 24.59 11.71 -9.29
C LEU A 69 24.30 11.38 -10.77
N SER A 70 25.14 11.88 -11.68
CA SER A 70 24.99 11.67 -13.12
C SER A 70 25.08 10.20 -13.57
N THR A 71 25.74 9.35 -12.77
CA THR A 71 25.97 7.93 -13.04
C THR A 71 25.05 7.01 -12.24
N LEU A 72 24.40 7.53 -11.19
CA LEU A 72 23.55 6.73 -10.31
C LEU A 72 22.25 6.35 -11.01
N ARG A 73 21.98 5.04 -11.04
CA ARG A 73 20.71 4.49 -11.54
C ARG A 73 19.60 4.56 -10.50
N GLY A 74 19.95 4.42 -9.23
CA GLY A 74 18.97 4.38 -8.15
C GLY A 74 19.54 4.95 -6.87
N ILE A 75 18.72 5.69 -6.14
CA ILE A 75 19.07 6.25 -4.83
C ILE A 75 17.98 5.85 -3.85
N TYR A 76 18.39 5.28 -2.72
CA TYR A 76 17.55 5.05 -1.55
C TYR A 76 18.25 5.67 -0.34
N PHE A 77 17.66 6.70 0.24
CA PHE A 77 18.16 7.36 1.45
C PHE A 77 17.14 7.21 2.57
N GLN A 78 17.58 6.69 3.71
CA GLN A 78 16.79 6.58 4.93
C GLN A 78 17.45 7.38 6.06
N PHE A 79 16.81 8.49 6.42
CA PHE A 79 17.22 9.42 7.47
C PHE A 79 16.73 8.95 8.83
N GLU A 80 17.57 9.12 9.86
CA GLU A 80 17.15 8.88 11.24
C GLU A 80 16.20 9.98 11.71
N ALA A 81 15.27 9.65 12.60
CA ALA A 81 14.51 10.65 13.32
C ALA A 81 15.45 11.38 14.27
N VAL A 82 15.80 12.63 13.97
CA VAL A 82 16.69 13.42 14.82
C VAL A 82 15.85 14.35 15.67
N ASN A 83 15.90 14.19 17.00
CA ASN A 83 15.38 15.19 17.92
C ASN A 83 16.42 16.30 18.06
N LEU A 84 16.23 17.41 17.35
CA LEU A 84 17.16 18.53 17.33
C LEU A 84 16.54 19.74 18.03
N GLU A 85 16.90 19.94 19.29
CA GLU A 85 16.59 21.17 20.03
C GLU A 85 17.67 22.24 19.77
N GLY A 86 17.25 23.49 19.56
CA GLY A 86 18.14 24.65 19.54
C GLY A 86 19.10 24.73 18.34
N PHE A 87 20.33 25.21 18.59
CA PHE A 87 21.36 25.52 17.57
C PHE A 87 21.75 24.34 16.67
N ALA A 88 21.68 23.10 17.19
CA ALA A 88 21.95 21.88 16.41
C ALA A 88 20.93 21.64 15.29
N HIS A 89 19.71 22.19 15.42
CA HIS A 89 18.71 22.16 14.35
C HIS A 89 19.15 22.99 13.15
N ALA A 90 19.67 24.20 13.36
CA ALA A 90 20.10 25.09 12.29
C ALA A 90 21.28 24.53 11.48
N GLU A 91 22.26 23.92 12.15
CA GLU A 91 23.40 23.28 11.48
C GLU A 91 22.96 22.07 10.64
N TYR A 92 22.05 21.25 11.17
CA TYR A 92 21.48 20.12 10.43
C TYR A 92 20.73 20.58 9.18
N LEU A 93 19.89 21.62 9.31
CA LEU A 93 19.16 22.19 8.17
C LEU A 93 20.11 22.74 7.11
N HIS A 94 21.18 23.43 7.52
CA HIS A 94 22.18 23.93 6.58
C HIS A 94 22.89 22.78 5.83
N ALA A 95 23.25 21.71 6.55
CA ALA A 95 23.85 20.53 5.95
C ALA A 95 22.88 19.80 4.98
N LEU A 96 21.58 19.74 5.33
CA LEU A 96 20.54 19.15 4.49
C LEU A 96 20.32 19.99 3.21
N ALA A 97 20.35 21.32 3.32
CA ALA A 97 20.31 22.22 2.17
C ALA A 97 21.52 22.02 1.23
N GLY A 98 22.69 21.71 1.80
CA GLY A 98 23.86 21.28 1.03
C GLY A 98 23.58 20.03 0.19
N LEU A 99 22.95 19.02 0.78
CA LEU A 99 22.53 17.81 0.06
C LEU A 99 21.54 18.12 -1.06
N TRP A 100 20.54 18.97 -0.83
CA TRP A 100 19.60 19.41 -1.87
C TRP A 100 20.29 20.15 -3.02
N THR A 101 21.31 20.96 -2.71
CA THR A 101 22.14 21.62 -3.72
C THR A 101 22.93 20.61 -4.56
N ALA A 102 23.45 19.55 -3.95
CA ALA A 102 24.11 18.46 -4.68
C ALA A 102 23.15 17.76 -5.65
N PHE A 103 21.88 17.62 -5.27
CA PHE A 103 20.85 17.10 -6.15
C PHE A 103 20.54 18.00 -7.34
N ALA A 104 20.90 19.28 -7.35
CA ALA A 104 20.59 20.18 -8.47
C ALA A 104 21.32 19.86 -9.78
N GLN A 105 22.20 18.86 -9.79
CA GLN A 105 22.92 18.41 -10.98
C GLN A 105 22.07 17.51 -11.89
N PRO A 106 22.41 17.39 -13.20
CA PRO A 106 21.75 16.45 -14.09
C PRO A 106 21.90 14.98 -13.62
N ALA A 107 20.79 14.25 -13.61
CA ALA A 107 20.74 12.83 -13.25
C ALA A 107 20.23 11.95 -14.41
N PRO A 108 20.94 11.91 -15.58
CA PRO A 108 20.44 11.25 -16.79
C PRO A 108 20.17 9.75 -16.64
N GLU A 109 20.88 9.08 -15.73
CA GLU A 109 20.78 7.64 -15.52
C GLU A 109 19.79 7.24 -14.42
N LEU A 110 19.29 8.20 -13.64
CA LEU A 110 18.45 7.95 -12.47
C LEU A 110 17.09 7.39 -12.90
N ARG A 111 16.74 6.21 -12.37
CA ARG A 111 15.48 5.48 -12.62
C ARG A 111 14.58 5.37 -11.41
N SER A 112 15.18 5.32 -10.21
CA SER A 112 14.46 5.19 -8.94
C SER A 112 15.02 6.12 -7.88
N LEU A 113 14.16 6.88 -7.23
CA LEU A 113 14.52 7.74 -6.11
C LEU A 113 13.62 7.43 -4.91
N SER A 114 14.23 7.11 -3.77
CA SER A 114 13.55 6.91 -2.50
C SER A 114 14.19 7.79 -1.43
N LEU A 115 13.41 8.69 -0.82
CA LEU A 115 13.82 9.56 0.28
C LEU A 115 12.88 9.31 1.46
N LEU A 116 13.39 8.70 2.52
CA LEU A 116 12.60 8.24 3.66
C LEU A 116 13.12 8.83 4.97
N ALA A 117 12.25 9.44 5.74
CA ALA A 117 12.53 10.05 7.02
C ALA A 117 11.59 9.51 8.11
N GLY A 118 11.98 9.69 9.37
CA GLY A 118 11.14 9.38 10.53
C GLY A 118 9.99 10.39 10.73
N GLN A 119 9.11 10.13 11.69
CA GLN A 119 7.83 10.83 11.89
C GLN A 119 7.90 12.24 12.52
N ASN A 120 9.03 12.93 12.47
CA ASN A 120 9.22 14.30 12.98
C ASN A 120 9.75 15.18 11.85
N PRO A 121 9.47 16.50 11.78
CA PRO A 121 9.69 17.25 10.55
C PRO A 121 11.18 17.27 10.15
N ILE A 122 11.53 16.43 9.17
CA ILE A 122 12.81 16.46 8.46
C ILE A 122 12.63 17.35 7.22
N TYR A 123 12.25 18.61 7.44
CA TYR A 123 12.16 19.71 6.46
C TYR A 123 11.39 19.43 5.14
N GLN A 124 11.33 20.45 4.27
CA GLN A 124 10.71 20.39 2.96
C GLN A 124 11.72 19.96 1.88
N ILE A 125 11.26 19.20 0.90
CA ILE A 125 11.95 18.99 -0.37
C ILE A 125 11.67 20.25 -1.22
N PRO A 126 12.72 20.99 -1.63
CA PRO A 126 12.53 22.23 -2.36
C PRO A 126 11.96 21.98 -3.75
N TYR A 127 11.18 22.93 -4.26
CA TYR A 127 10.62 22.85 -5.62
C TYR A 127 11.71 22.82 -6.72
N SER A 128 12.92 23.33 -6.41
CA SER A 128 14.11 23.32 -7.26
C SER A 128 14.91 22.01 -7.21
N PHE A 129 14.39 20.97 -6.55
CA PHE A 129 15.05 19.66 -6.49
C PHE A 129 15.34 19.14 -7.91
N LEU A 130 16.55 18.60 -8.13
CA LEU A 130 17.07 18.24 -9.46
C LEU A 130 17.21 19.43 -10.44
N GLY A 131 17.35 20.65 -9.92
CA GLY A 131 17.72 21.83 -10.70
C GLY A 131 16.69 22.18 -11.78
N PHE A 132 15.41 21.89 -11.53
CA PHE A 132 14.30 22.01 -12.49
C PHE A 132 14.41 21.09 -13.71
N MET A 133 15.39 20.19 -13.75
CA MET A 133 15.57 19.23 -14.83
C MET A 133 14.85 17.94 -14.51
N ARG A 134 13.99 17.49 -15.42
CA ARG A 134 13.36 16.18 -15.34
C ARG A 134 14.38 15.10 -15.70
N PRO A 135 14.73 14.18 -14.78
CA PRO A 135 15.59 13.06 -15.13
C PRO A 135 14.84 12.20 -16.17
N PRO A 136 15.41 11.98 -17.37
CA PRO A 136 14.68 11.40 -18.49
C PRO A 136 14.28 9.93 -18.28
N ARG A 137 14.89 9.26 -17.30
CA ARG A 137 14.68 7.84 -17.00
C ARG A 137 13.99 7.59 -15.66
N LEU A 138 13.70 8.63 -14.88
CA LEU A 138 13.11 8.48 -13.54
C LEU A 138 11.67 8.00 -13.68
N SER A 139 11.44 6.73 -13.30
CA SER A 139 10.15 6.07 -13.42
C SER A 139 9.53 5.72 -12.06
N TYR A 140 10.33 5.73 -11.00
CA TYR A 140 9.90 5.41 -9.64
C TYR A 140 10.33 6.47 -8.63
N LEU A 141 9.38 6.97 -7.86
CA LEU A 141 9.60 7.92 -6.76
C LEU A 141 8.97 7.36 -5.48
N TYR A 142 9.71 7.38 -4.38
CA TYR A 142 9.17 7.11 -3.05
C TYR A 142 9.59 8.20 -2.06
N LEU A 143 8.62 8.95 -1.52
CA LEU A 143 8.87 9.97 -0.50
C LEU A 143 8.12 9.59 0.79
N ALA A 144 8.79 9.62 1.93
CA ALA A 144 8.16 9.48 3.24
C ALA A 144 8.88 10.32 4.29
N GLY A 145 8.15 10.91 5.22
CA GLY A 145 8.69 11.72 6.32
C GLY A 145 9.23 13.11 5.90
N PHE A 146 8.90 13.55 4.69
CA PHE A 146 9.23 14.88 4.15
C PHE A 146 7.96 15.66 3.85
N GLN A 147 8.05 16.95 3.56
CA GLN A 147 6.98 17.74 2.95
C GLN A 147 7.42 18.26 1.58
N LEU A 148 6.52 18.37 0.61
CA LEU A 148 6.80 19.14 -0.60
C LEU A 148 6.51 20.62 -0.32
N GLU A 149 7.46 21.50 -0.64
CA GLU A 149 7.25 22.95 -0.56
C GLU A 149 6.17 23.38 -1.58
N GLU A 150 6.32 22.94 -2.83
CA GLU A 150 5.39 23.16 -3.94
C GLU A 150 5.48 21.99 -4.94
N LYS A 151 4.80 22.12 -6.09
CA LYS A 151 4.96 21.20 -7.22
C LYS A 151 6.41 21.17 -7.70
N CYS A 152 7.06 20.01 -7.59
CA CYS A 152 8.42 19.81 -8.07
C CYS A 152 8.42 19.29 -9.52
N ASP A 153 8.93 20.11 -10.44
CA ASP A 153 8.92 19.82 -11.88
C ASP A 153 9.69 18.55 -12.25
N ALA A 154 10.71 18.18 -11.47
CA ALA A 154 11.52 17.00 -11.68
C ALA A 154 10.71 15.69 -11.58
N PHE A 155 9.59 15.71 -10.84
CA PHE A 155 8.70 14.56 -10.69
C PHE A 155 7.65 14.46 -11.81
N GLY A 156 7.58 15.45 -12.70
CA GLY A 156 6.54 15.54 -13.72
C GLY A 156 6.51 14.40 -14.74
N GLY A 157 7.60 13.63 -14.89
CA GLY A 157 7.68 12.48 -15.80
C GLY A 157 7.59 11.10 -15.13
N VAL A 158 7.38 11.04 -13.81
CA VAL A 158 7.50 9.80 -13.04
C VAL A 158 6.23 8.97 -13.16
N ALA A 159 6.36 7.74 -13.68
CA ALA A 159 5.24 6.84 -13.89
C ALA A 159 4.65 6.24 -12.60
N HIS A 160 5.49 5.93 -11.61
CA HIS A 160 5.10 5.30 -10.35
C HIS A 160 5.55 6.14 -9.16
N VAL A 161 4.59 6.67 -8.42
CA VAL A 161 4.82 7.52 -7.26
C VAL A 161 4.29 6.82 -6.03
N ARG A 162 5.14 6.64 -5.01
CA ARG A 162 4.76 6.28 -3.65
C ARG A 162 5.03 7.46 -2.73
N VAL A 163 4.07 7.83 -1.92
CA VAL A 163 4.19 8.93 -0.97
C VAL A 163 3.54 8.54 0.34
N ASP A 164 4.03 9.03 1.46
CA ASP A 164 3.27 9.00 2.70
C ASP A 164 2.34 10.21 2.80
N LEU A 165 1.46 10.19 3.80
CA LEU A 165 0.50 11.26 4.00
C LEU A 165 1.17 12.58 4.43
N GLY A 166 2.27 12.52 5.16
CA GLY A 166 3.05 13.68 5.62
C GLY A 166 3.59 14.54 4.47
N VAL A 167 3.95 13.91 3.34
CA VAL A 167 4.42 14.57 2.12
C VAL A 167 3.38 15.48 1.48
N LEU A 168 2.10 15.20 1.68
CA LEU A 168 1.00 15.82 0.94
C LEU A 168 0.21 16.86 1.75
N VAL A 169 0.63 17.18 2.99
CA VAL A 169 -0.11 18.08 3.88
C VAL A 169 0.17 19.55 3.55
N GLY A 170 -0.88 20.32 3.23
CA GLY A 170 -0.82 21.79 3.09
C GLY A 170 -2.17 22.37 2.65
N THR A 171 -2.44 23.65 2.95
CA THR A 171 -3.76 24.29 2.71
C THR A 171 -3.99 24.71 1.26
N ASP A 172 -2.94 24.83 0.44
CA ASP A 172 -3.00 25.33 -0.94
C ASP A 172 -2.39 24.36 -1.96
N VAL A 173 -2.37 23.07 -1.63
CA VAL A 173 -1.67 22.08 -2.46
C VAL A 173 -2.55 21.69 -3.66
N PRO A 174 -1.98 21.68 -4.90
CA PRO A 174 -2.72 21.31 -6.10
C PRO A 174 -3.17 19.85 -6.08
N SER A 175 -4.10 19.50 -6.97
CA SER A 175 -4.62 18.12 -7.07
C SER A 175 -3.50 17.08 -7.27
N LEU A 176 -3.73 15.81 -6.87
CA LEU A 176 -2.69 14.76 -6.97
C LEU A 176 -2.14 14.58 -8.40
N GLY A 177 -3.02 14.64 -9.40
CA GLY A 177 -2.61 14.56 -10.81
C GLY A 177 -1.86 15.80 -11.30
N GLU A 178 -1.95 16.92 -10.61
CA GLU A 178 -1.18 18.13 -10.94
C GLU A 178 0.20 18.13 -10.26
N LEU A 179 0.31 17.57 -9.05
CA LEU A 179 1.59 17.30 -8.39
C LEU A 179 2.42 16.29 -9.20
N PHE A 180 1.78 15.26 -9.74
CA PHE A 180 2.44 14.16 -10.46
C PHE A 180 1.80 13.92 -11.84
N PRO A 181 1.96 14.84 -12.81
CA PRO A 181 1.26 14.78 -14.10
C PRO A 181 1.66 13.60 -14.99
N GLY A 182 2.84 12.99 -14.77
CA GLY A 182 3.30 11.80 -15.49
C GLY A 182 2.94 10.48 -14.81
N ALA A 183 2.27 10.50 -13.66
CA ALA A 183 2.04 9.30 -12.86
C ALA A 183 0.87 8.47 -13.41
N ASN A 184 1.19 7.24 -13.79
CA ASN A 184 0.20 6.19 -14.03
C ASN A 184 -0.28 5.60 -12.71
N THR A 185 0.58 5.57 -11.70
CA THR A 185 0.23 5.02 -10.38
C THR A 185 0.68 5.97 -9.29
N ILE A 186 -0.26 6.38 -8.45
CA ILE A 186 0.01 7.11 -7.20
C ILE A 186 -0.38 6.18 -6.05
N HIS A 187 0.57 5.87 -5.18
CA HIS A 187 0.39 5.07 -3.99
C HIS A 187 0.59 5.94 -2.75
N ILE A 188 -0.48 6.18 -2.00
CA ILE A 188 -0.43 6.86 -0.72
C ILE A 188 -0.40 5.79 0.37
N SER A 189 0.73 5.68 1.06
CA SER A 189 0.98 4.67 2.09
C SER A 189 1.10 5.28 3.48
N GLY A 190 1.04 4.43 4.51
CA GLY A 190 1.15 4.90 5.90
C GLY A 190 -0.01 5.83 6.27
N LEU A 191 -1.21 5.57 5.73
CA LEU A 191 -2.43 6.29 6.09
C LEU A 191 -2.77 5.95 7.55
N GLN A 192 -2.20 6.73 8.46
CA GLN A 192 -2.53 6.78 9.88
C GLN A 192 -2.45 8.25 10.27
N SER A 193 -3.29 8.68 11.20
CA SER A 193 -3.08 9.95 11.86
C SER A 193 -1.76 9.83 12.62
N PHE A 194 -0.70 10.51 12.19
CA PHE A 194 0.50 10.60 13.00
C PHE A 194 0.23 11.63 14.08
N SER A 195 0.56 11.35 15.33
CA SER A 195 0.38 12.36 16.37
C SER A 195 1.44 13.45 16.21
N ILE A 196 1.04 14.69 15.93
CA ILE A 196 1.92 15.83 16.12
C ILE A 196 1.84 16.27 17.58
N PRO A 197 2.97 16.66 18.18
CA PRO A 197 2.93 17.46 19.38
C PRO A 197 2.22 18.79 19.06
N VAL A 198 1.21 19.12 19.84
CA VAL A 198 0.50 20.40 19.82
C VAL A 198 0.65 21.01 21.20
N LEU A 199 0.94 22.30 21.24
CA LEU A 199 0.88 23.05 22.49
C LEU A 199 -0.57 23.43 22.75
N ASP A 200 -1.14 22.93 23.83
CA ASP A 200 -2.43 23.38 24.34
C ASP A 200 -2.33 24.85 24.79
N GLU A 201 -3.49 25.49 25.02
CA GLU A 201 -3.56 26.92 25.41
C GLU A 201 -2.82 27.22 26.73
N ASP A 202 -2.59 26.20 27.56
CA ASP A 202 -1.82 26.28 28.81
C ASP A 202 -0.32 26.03 28.64
N GLY A 203 0.15 25.81 27.40
CA GLY A 203 1.53 25.53 27.06
C GLY A 203 1.96 24.08 27.33
N SER A 204 1.03 23.18 27.65
CA SER A 204 1.31 21.75 27.76
C SER A 204 1.38 21.10 26.37
N GLU A 205 2.32 20.18 26.19
CA GLU A 205 2.50 19.46 24.92
C GLU A 205 1.55 18.25 24.89
N THR A 206 0.48 18.34 24.12
CA THR A 206 -0.43 17.23 23.81
C THR A 206 -0.10 16.61 22.47
N THR A 207 -0.64 15.43 22.19
CA THR A 207 -0.51 14.79 20.88
C THR A 207 -1.83 14.90 20.15
N ALA A 208 -1.90 15.75 19.12
CA ALA A 208 -3.05 15.77 18.23
C ALA A 208 -2.79 14.85 17.03
N PRO A 209 -3.78 14.07 16.59
CA PRO A 209 -3.66 13.35 15.33
C PRO A 209 -3.50 14.34 14.17
N ALA A 210 -2.28 14.48 13.66
CA ALA A 210 -1.99 15.16 12.42
C ALA A 210 -2.33 14.28 11.24
N ALA A 211 -2.95 14.99 10.30
CA ALA A 211 -3.09 14.66 8.91
C ALA A 211 -3.90 13.37 8.63
N TYR A 212 -5.00 13.60 7.96
CA TYR A 212 -5.99 12.60 7.61
C TYR A 212 -6.11 12.57 6.10
N LEU A 213 -6.74 11.53 5.54
CA LEU A 213 -6.91 11.49 4.08
C LEU A 213 -7.69 12.72 3.59
N HIS A 214 -8.60 13.27 4.41
CA HIS A 214 -9.31 14.50 4.08
C HIS A 214 -8.43 15.76 3.95
N SER A 215 -7.21 15.77 4.49
CA SER A 215 -6.23 16.86 4.30
C SER A 215 -5.29 16.64 3.12
N VAL A 216 -5.44 15.52 2.40
CA VAL A 216 -4.68 15.23 1.19
C VAL A 216 -5.37 15.86 -0.02
N PRO A 217 -4.63 16.41 -1.00
CA PRO A 217 -5.21 16.90 -2.24
C PRO A 217 -6.02 15.84 -2.95
N ARG A 218 -7.14 16.21 -3.55
CA ARG A 218 -8.01 15.26 -4.26
C ARG A 218 -7.50 14.97 -5.67
N VAL A 219 -7.94 13.85 -6.24
CA VAL A 219 -7.94 13.65 -7.69
C VAL A 219 -9.15 14.39 -8.27
N THR A 220 -9.00 15.03 -9.42
CA THR A 220 -10.07 15.85 -10.03
C THR A 220 -10.24 15.52 -11.51
N ALA A 221 -11.37 15.93 -12.10
CA ALA A 221 -11.63 15.76 -13.52
C ALA A 221 -10.57 16.39 -14.43
N ALA A 222 -9.98 17.51 -14.00
CA ALA A 222 -8.96 18.23 -14.76
C ALA A 222 -7.63 17.45 -14.82
N HIS A 223 -7.34 16.68 -13.77
CA HIS A 223 -6.10 15.93 -13.62
C HIS A 223 -6.41 14.51 -13.12
N PRO A 224 -6.99 13.65 -13.98
CA PRO A 224 -7.33 12.28 -13.63
C PRO A 224 -6.07 11.43 -13.44
N VAL A 225 -6.17 10.36 -12.67
CA VAL A 225 -5.06 9.44 -12.38
C VAL A 225 -5.45 8.02 -12.82
N GLN A 226 -4.54 7.31 -13.50
CA GLN A 226 -4.86 5.95 -13.99
C GLN A 226 -5.08 4.97 -12.82
N THR A 227 -4.18 4.92 -11.84
CA THR A 227 -4.29 4.07 -10.65
C THR A 227 -3.97 4.84 -9.38
N LEU A 228 -4.90 4.85 -8.42
CA LEU A 228 -4.69 5.36 -7.07
C LEU A 228 -4.69 4.19 -6.08
N LYS A 229 -3.60 4.02 -5.35
CA LYS A 229 -3.49 3.03 -4.26
C LYS A 229 -3.45 3.75 -2.92
N LEU A 230 -4.22 3.27 -1.96
CA LEU A 230 -4.34 3.82 -0.62
C LEU A 230 -4.05 2.69 0.39
N GLU A 231 -3.06 2.86 1.24
CA GLU A 231 -2.64 1.84 2.22
C GLU A 231 -2.60 2.41 3.64
N TRP A 232 -3.50 1.91 4.49
CA TRP A 232 -3.50 2.14 5.93
C TRP A 232 -2.63 1.11 6.63
N ALA A 233 -1.82 1.58 7.58
CA ALA A 233 -1.13 0.66 8.48
C ALA A 233 -2.12 0.10 9.52
N PRO A 234 -1.97 -1.17 9.94
CA PRO A 234 -2.88 -1.83 10.85
C PRO A 234 -2.90 -1.16 12.23
N LEU A 235 -4.09 -0.93 12.78
CA LEU A 235 -4.34 -0.38 14.11
C LEU A 235 -4.69 -1.45 15.14
N GLY A 236 -5.12 -2.64 14.68
CA GLY A 236 -5.53 -3.74 15.55
C GLY A 236 -6.88 -3.53 16.25
N VAL A 237 -7.51 -2.35 16.08
CA VAL A 237 -8.85 -2.03 16.58
C VAL A 237 -9.66 -1.37 15.49
N PRO A 238 -10.89 -1.85 15.19
CA PRO A 238 -11.77 -1.23 14.20
C PRO A 238 -12.08 0.23 14.53
N SER A 239 -11.99 1.11 13.53
CA SER A 239 -12.21 2.55 13.66
C SER A 239 -13.10 3.11 12.55
N ARG A 240 -13.93 4.10 12.90
CA ARG A 240 -14.80 4.82 11.97
C ARG A 240 -14.11 6.08 11.44
N ARG A 241 -14.20 6.29 10.13
CA ARG A 241 -13.52 7.37 9.38
C ARG A 241 -14.41 7.91 8.25
N PRO A 242 -15.55 8.56 8.58
CA PRO A 242 -16.50 9.05 7.57
C PRO A 242 -15.93 10.14 6.67
N THR A 243 -14.97 10.94 7.16
CA THR A 243 -14.30 12.00 6.37
C THR A 243 -13.38 11.42 5.30
N ASP A 244 -12.61 10.38 5.63
CA ASP A 244 -11.76 9.67 4.68
C ASP A 244 -12.62 8.92 3.63
N ALA A 245 -13.72 8.32 4.07
CA ALA A 245 -14.71 7.71 3.20
C ALA A 245 -15.33 8.71 2.19
N PHE A 246 -15.64 9.93 2.65
CA PHE A 246 -16.13 11.01 1.78
C PHE A 246 -15.08 11.44 0.76
N TRP A 247 -13.82 11.60 1.19
CA TRP A 247 -12.71 11.93 0.28
C TRP A 247 -12.56 10.89 -0.83
N ILE A 248 -12.64 9.59 -0.49
CA ILE A 248 -12.56 8.49 -1.46
C ILE A 248 -13.68 8.61 -2.49
N THR A 249 -14.91 8.82 -2.01
CA THR A 249 -16.09 8.99 -2.87
C THR A 249 -15.93 10.14 -3.86
N GLN A 250 -15.24 11.22 -3.48
CA GLN A 250 -15.02 12.37 -4.35
C GLN A 250 -13.90 12.17 -5.38
N CYS A 251 -12.87 11.38 -5.05
CA CYS A 251 -11.75 11.11 -5.97
C CYS A 251 -12.07 10.01 -6.98
N ALA A 252 -12.91 9.06 -6.59
CA ALA A 252 -13.18 7.85 -7.34
C ALA A 252 -13.65 8.03 -8.79
N PRO A 253 -14.50 9.04 -9.13
CA PRO A 253 -14.92 9.25 -10.52
C PRO A 253 -13.77 9.64 -11.47
N PHE A 254 -12.62 10.04 -10.93
CA PHE A 254 -11.49 10.57 -11.67
C PHE A 254 -10.26 9.64 -11.64
N VAL A 255 -10.44 8.41 -11.15
CA VAL A 255 -9.41 7.38 -11.19
C VAL A 255 -9.83 6.20 -12.07
N GLY A 256 -8.90 5.67 -12.87
CA GLY A 256 -9.16 4.47 -13.67
C GLY A 256 -9.22 3.19 -12.83
N SER A 257 -8.43 3.13 -11.75
CA SER A 257 -8.41 2.06 -10.76
C SER A 257 -8.13 2.63 -9.37
N LEU A 258 -8.86 2.16 -8.37
CA LEU A 258 -8.73 2.52 -6.97
C LEU A 258 -8.40 1.26 -6.16
N GLU A 259 -7.24 1.20 -5.52
CA GLU A 259 -6.89 0.09 -4.63
C GLU A 259 -6.82 0.59 -3.18
N VAL A 260 -7.52 -0.06 -2.25
CA VAL A 260 -7.66 0.39 -0.87
C VAL A 260 -7.32 -0.74 0.10
N VAL A 261 -6.14 -0.67 0.72
CA VAL A 261 -5.69 -1.57 1.78
C VAL A 261 -6.03 -0.93 3.13
N CYS A 262 -7.12 -1.36 3.77
CA CYS A 262 -7.61 -0.74 5.00
C CYS A 262 -8.18 -1.77 5.99
N PRO A 263 -7.31 -2.46 6.76
CA PRO A 263 -7.72 -3.58 7.61
C PRO A 263 -8.77 -3.21 8.66
N ASP A 264 -8.68 -2.01 9.24
CA ASP A 264 -9.43 -1.64 10.44
C ASP A 264 -10.47 -0.52 10.21
N HIS A 265 -10.65 -0.02 8.99
CA HIS A 265 -11.50 1.17 8.73
C HIS A 265 -12.79 0.84 7.99
N VAL A 266 -13.88 0.64 8.72
CA VAL A 266 -15.18 0.22 8.15
C VAL A 266 -15.75 1.21 7.15
N ASP A 267 -15.77 2.51 7.44
CA ASP A 267 -16.37 3.51 6.54
C ASP A 267 -15.59 3.66 5.24
N VAL A 268 -14.25 3.55 5.30
CA VAL A 268 -13.34 3.58 4.15
C VAL A 268 -13.63 2.39 3.23
N ARG A 269 -13.77 1.19 3.80
CA ARG A 269 -14.17 -0.02 3.05
C ARG A 269 -15.54 0.15 2.41
N LEU A 270 -16.50 0.69 3.15
CA LEU A 270 -17.85 0.94 2.63
C LEU A 270 -17.87 1.97 1.49
N ALA A 271 -17.09 3.05 1.58
CA ALA A 271 -16.96 4.00 0.49
C ALA A 271 -16.32 3.39 -0.76
N ALA A 272 -15.21 2.66 -0.61
CA ALA A 272 -14.58 1.94 -1.72
C ALA A 272 -15.56 0.97 -2.40
N LEU A 273 -16.39 0.29 -1.60
CA LEU A 273 -17.43 -0.62 -2.08
C LEU A 273 -18.61 0.10 -2.75
N SER A 274 -19.09 1.22 -2.22
CA SER A 274 -20.25 1.94 -2.78
C SER A 274 -19.97 2.51 -4.18
N ILE A 275 -18.72 2.87 -4.46
CA ILE A 275 -18.24 3.29 -5.78
C ILE A 275 -18.41 2.17 -6.81
N LEU A 276 -18.21 0.90 -6.41
CA LEU A 276 -18.47 -0.24 -7.28
C LEU A 276 -19.91 -0.22 -7.77
N GLY A 277 -20.85 0.18 -6.92
CA GLY A 277 -22.25 0.20 -7.29
C GLY A 277 -22.62 1.25 -8.33
N ALA A 278 -22.01 2.44 -8.25
CA ALA A 278 -22.27 3.53 -9.19
C ALA A 278 -21.58 3.33 -10.55
N HIS A 279 -20.48 2.57 -10.59
CA HIS A 279 -19.64 2.34 -11.78
C HIS A 279 -19.53 0.84 -12.16
N ALA A 280 -20.46 0.02 -11.67
CA ALA A 280 -20.44 -1.45 -11.65
C ALA A 280 -20.32 -2.14 -13.01
N HIS A 281 -20.61 -1.43 -14.09
CA HIS A 281 -20.57 -2.01 -15.43
C HIS A 281 -19.14 -2.24 -15.95
N GLY A 282 -18.10 -1.85 -15.21
CA GLY A 282 -16.71 -1.96 -15.66
C GLY A 282 -15.64 -2.22 -14.60
N LEU A 283 -15.97 -2.49 -13.33
CA LEU A 283 -14.95 -2.55 -12.27
C LEU A 283 -14.72 -3.96 -11.68
N SER A 284 -13.45 -4.37 -11.54
CA SER A 284 -13.00 -5.62 -10.90
C SER A 284 -12.48 -5.38 -9.49
N VAL A 285 -12.88 -6.23 -8.54
CA VAL A 285 -12.37 -6.22 -7.17
C VAL A 285 -11.40 -7.37 -6.98
N GLU A 286 -10.19 -7.07 -6.54
CA GLU A 286 -9.20 -8.08 -6.16
C GLU A 286 -8.77 -7.87 -4.71
N PRO A 287 -8.90 -8.90 -3.86
CA PRO A 287 -8.28 -8.89 -2.56
C PRO A 287 -6.79 -9.18 -2.68
N SER A 288 -5.97 -8.22 -2.25
CA SER A 288 -4.57 -8.50 -1.96
C SER A 288 -4.46 -8.91 -0.49
N VAL A 289 -4.02 -10.14 -0.24
CA VAL A 289 -3.60 -10.56 1.10
C VAL A 289 -2.13 -10.19 1.22
N HIS A 290 -1.81 -9.08 1.89
CA HIS A 290 -0.44 -8.82 2.28
C HIS A 290 -0.13 -9.66 3.53
N MET A 291 0.47 -10.84 3.31
CA MET A 291 0.91 -11.73 4.39
C MET A 291 2.16 -11.14 5.07
N GLY A 292 1.96 -10.23 6.02
CA GLY A 292 2.93 -10.00 7.10
C GLY A 292 2.77 -11.06 8.18
N PRO A 293 3.82 -11.35 8.99
CA PRO A 293 3.70 -12.31 10.08
C PRO A 293 2.72 -11.77 11.13
N GLY A 294 1.51 -12.35 11.17
CA GLY A 294 0.55 -12.17 12.27
C GLY A 294 -0.81 -11.54 11.92
N TYR A 295 -1.05 -11.01 10.71
CA TYR A 295 -2.32 -10.35 10.39
C TYR A 295 -2.75 -10.56 8.93
N SER A 296 -4.00 -11.00 8.71
CA SER A 296 -4.66 -10.98 7.41
C SER A 296 -5.14 -9.56 7.11
N THR A 297 -4.28 -8.75 6.45
CA THR A 297 -4.69 -7.44 5.93
C THR A 297 -5.51 -7.65 4.66
N LEU A 298 -6.76 -7.17 4.66
CA LEU A 298 -7.62 -7.20 3.49
C LEU A 298 -7.47 -5.91 2.69
N ALA A 299 -7.04 -6.01 1.44
CA ALA A 299 -7.14 -4.93 0.46
C ALA A 299 -8.38 -5.10 -0.41
N ILE A 300 -8.99 -3.99 -0.82
CA ILE A 300 -10.06 -3.92 -1.81
C ILE A 300 -9.47 -3.22 -3.03
N SER A 301 -9.07 -3.96 -4.06
CA SER A 301 -8.74 -3.38 -5.38
C SER A 301 -10.03 -3.04 -6.12
N VAL A 302 -10.02 -2.03 -6.99
CA VAL A 302 -11.13 -1.68 -7.89
C VAL A 302 -10.48 -1.31 -9.23
N GLN A 303 -10.63 -2.12 -10.28
CA GLN A 303 -9.90 -1.96 -11.56
C GLN A 303 -10.87 -1.78 -12.73
N ALA A 304 -10.61 -0.85 -13.66
CA ALA A 304 -11.28 -0.82 -14.97
C ALA A 304 -11.08 -2.16 -15.73
N PRO A 305 -11.97 -2.54 -16.66
CA PRO A 305 -12.06 -3.91 -17.12
C PRO A 305 -10.94 -4.20 -18.12
N ALA A 306 -9.92 -4.93 -17.67
CA ALA A 306 -9.05 -5.71 -18.54
C ALA A 306 -9.28 -7.20 -18.24
N MET A 307 -10.43 -7.72 -18.69
CA MET A 307 -10.68 -9.17 -18.87
C MET A 307 -10.66 -10.12 -17.64
N HIS A 308 -10.83 -9.66 -16.39
CA HIS A 308 -10.94 -10.58 -15.24
C HIS A 308 -12.19 -10.35 -14.36
N ARG A 309 -12.70 -11.46 -13.81
CA ARG A 309 -13.95 -11.57 -13.03
C ARG A 309 -13.74 -10.93 -11.65
N ALA A 310 -14.63 -10.04 -11.22
CA ALA A 310 -14.51 -9.33 -9.95
C ALA A 310 -14.83 -10.24 -8.75
N ARG A 311 -14.03 -10.16 -7.67
CA ARG A 311 -14.16 -10.91 -6.41
C ARG A 311 -14.27 -9.95 -5.22
N VAL A 312 -15.27 -10.12 -4.35
CA VAL A 312 -15.41 -9.31 -3.12
C VAL A 312 -15.19 -10.16 -1.88
N ASP A 313 -14.28 -9.73 -1.00
CA ASP A 313 -14.02 -10.36 0.29
C ASP A 313 -14.81 -9.69 1.42
N ILE A 314 -15.46 -10.49 2.26
CA ILE A 314 -16.28 -9.99 3.38
C ILE A 314 -15.55 -10.25 4.69
N VAL A 315 -15.25 -9.17 5.40
CA VAL A 315 -14.43 -9.18 6.62
C VAL A 315 -15.20 -8.86 7.91
N ASP A 316 -16.41 -8.32 7.80
CA ASP A 316 -17.32 -8.11 8.93
C ASP A 316 -18.80 -8.04 8.50
N ALA A 317 -19.69 -8.00 9.49
CA ALA A 317 -21.14 -7.94 9.31
C ALA A 317 -21.63 -6.65 8.63
N ALA A 318 -20.95 -5.52 8.84
CA ALA A 318 -21.35 -4.24 8.25
C ALA A 318 -21.08 -4.22 6.74
N ILE A 319 -19.92 -4.77 6.32
CA ILE A 319 -19.57 -4.97 4.91
C ILE A 319 -20.49 -6.01 4.27
N GLY A 320 -20.78 -7.12 4.99
CA GLY A 320 -21.76 -8.11 4.54
C GLY A 320 -23.14 -7.50 4.28
N ALA A 321 -23.63 -6.67 5.22
CA ALA A 321 -24.90 -5.96 5.07
C ALA A 321 -24.90 -4.96 3.90
N HIS A 322 -23.79 -4.25 3.70
CA HIS A 322 -23.67 -3.31 2.60
C HIS A 322 -23.63 -4.01 1.23
N ILE A 323 -22.89 -5.11 1.11
CA ILE A 323 -22.87 -5.94 -0.10
C ILE A 323 -24.26 -6.53 -0.37
N GLY A 324 -24.95 -6.99 0.67
CA GLY A 324 -26.33 -7.46 0.59
C GLY A 324 -27.25 -6.39 -0.02
N ASN A 325 -27.18 -5.16 0.51
CA ASN A 325 -27.96 -4.03 0.02
C ASN A 325 -27.58 -3.65 -1.43
N MET A 326 -26.29 -3.53 -1.76
CA MET A 326 -25.84 -3.22 -3.12
C MET A 326 -26.27 -4.27 -4.14
N GLY A 327 -26.14 -5.56 -3.79
CA GLY A 327 -26.58 -6.66 -4.63
C GLY A 327 -28.10 -6.69 -4.83
N ALA A 328 -28.88 -6.37 -3.79
CA ALA A 328 -30.34 -6.23 -3.89
C ALA A 328 -30.77 -5.11 -4.86
N HIS A 329 -29.96 -4.05 -4.96
CA HIS A 329 -30.17 -2.96 -5.91
C HIS A 329 -29.55 -3.21 -7.30
N GLY A 330 -29.03 -4.42 -7.55
CA GLY A 330 -28.45 -4.78 -8.85
C GLY A 330 -27.16 -4.04 -9.18
N LEU A 331 -26.44 -3.56 -8.17
CA LEU A 331 -25.25 -2.73 -8.31
C LEU A 331 -23.94 -3.54 -8.34
N LEU A 332 -24.00 -4.88 -8.31
CA LEU A 332 -22.82 -5.76 -8.28
C LEU A 332 -22.79 -6.73 -9.47
N GLN A 333 -23.28 -6.33 -10.64
CA GLN A 333 -23.46 -7.20 -11.81
C GLN A 333 -22.15 -7.76 -12.38
N SER A 334 -21.01 -7.09 -12.16
CA SER A 334 -19.68 -7.54 -12.58
C SER A 334 -19.00 -8.48 -11.57
N VAL A 335 -19.54 -8.60 -10.34
CA VAL A 335 -18.96 -9.39 -9.25
C VAL A 335 -19.49 -10.81 -9.29
N GLN A 336 -18.62 -11.73 -9.69
CA GLN A 336 -18.97 -13.14 -9.87
C GLN A 336 -18.55 -14.00 -8.68
N GLU A 337 -17.59 -13.56 -7.88
CA GLU A 337 -17.07 -14.30 -6.72
C GLU A 337 -17.22 -13.51 -5.41
N LEU A 338 -17.74 -14.19 -4.40
CA LEU A 338 -17.77 -13.75 -3.01
C LEU A 338 -16.71 -14.54 -2.25
N SER A 339 -15.85 -13.93 -1.44
CA SER A 339 -14.96 -14.68 -0.57
C SER A 339 -15.01 -14.29 0.89
N VAL A 340 -14.76 -15.29 1.74
CA VAL A 340 -15.00 -15.20 3.19
C VAL A 340 -14.03 -16.13 3.91
N THR A 341 -13.46 -15.65 5.02
CA THR A 341 -12.73 -16.53 5.94
C THR A 341 -13.71 -17.28 6.83
N VAL A 342 -13.38 -18.52 7.19
CA VAL A 342 -14.28 -19.36 8.02
C VAL A 342 -14.68 -18.67 9.33
N SER A 343 -13.73 -18.01 10.01
CA SER A 343 -13.99 -17.24 11.24
C SER A 343 -15.03 -16.12 11.09
N ARG A 344 -15.26 -15.62 9.87
CA ARG A 344 -16.20 -14.52 9.58
C ARG A 344 -17.51 -14.98 8.96
N LEU A 345 -17.63 -16.25 8.58
CA LEU A 345 -18.75 -16.80 7.83
C LEU A 345 -20.13 -16.40 8.39
N ARG A 346 -20.32 -16.44 9.70
CA ARG A 346 -21.58 -16.05 10.34
C ARG A 346 -21.92 -14.58 10.09
N ASP A 347 -20.98 -13.70 10.37
CA ASP A 347 -21.14 -12.25 10.24
C ASP A 347 -21.49 -11.87 8.80
N VAL A 348 -20.83 -12.53 7.84
CA VAL A 348 -21.04 -12.36 6.40
C VAL A 348 -22.44 -12.76 5.98
N LEU A 349 -22.84 -13.99 6.31
CA LEU A 349 -24.08 -14.57 5.83
C LEU A 349 -25.30 -13.87 6.44
N VAL A 350 -25.22 -13.49 7.72
CA VAL A 350 -26.25 -12.65 8.35
C VAL A 350 -26.34 -11.29 7.66
N GLY A 351 -25.23 -10.66 7.26
CA GLY A 351 -25.31 -9.39 6.52
C GLY A 351 -26.05 -9.48 5.18
N LEU A 352 -25.88 -10.58 4.43
CA LEU A 352 -26.41 -10.74 3.07
C LEU A 352 -27.93 -10.99 2.97
N HIS A 353 -28.74 -10.51 3.91
CA HIS A 353 -30.19 -10.76 4.11
C HIS A 353 -31.14 -10.63 2.88
N ALA A 354 -30.67 -10.26 1.69
CA ALA A 354 -31.46 -10.09 0.46
C ALA A 354 -30.88 -10.90 -0.72
N PRO A 355 -31.69 -11.27 -1.74
CA PRO A 355 -31.22 -12.05 -2.89
C PRO A 355 -30.23 -11.21 -3.71
N THR A 356 -28.94 -11.54 -3.61
CA THR A 356 -27.91 -10.81 -4.34
C THR A 356 -27.77 -11.37 -5.75
N VAL A 357 -28.26 -10.61 -6.71
CA VAL A 357 -28.16 -10.90 -8.15
C VAL A 357 -26.72 -10.62 -8.59
N GLY A 358 -26.03 -11.62 -9.17
CA GLY A 358 -24.70 -11.44 -9.80
C GLY A 358 -23.61 -12.41 -9.31
N PHE A 359 -23.63 -12.79 -8.03
CA PHE A 359 -22.65 -13.74 -7.49
C PHE A 359 -22.95 -15.16 -7.94
N THR A 360 -21.97 -15.82 -8.54
CA THR A 360 -22.09 -17.22 -8.99
C THR A 360 -21.19 -18.16 -8.21
N ARG A 361 -20.17 -17.61 -7.53
CA ARG A 361 -19.14 -18.36 -6.82
C ARG A 361 -18.94 -17.86 -5.39
N LEU A 362 -18.85 -18.77 -4.42
CA LEU A 362 -18.41 -18.51 -3.06
C LEU A 362 -17.04 -19.15 -2.86
N LEU A 363 -16.00 -18.38 -2.54
CA LEU A 363 -14.69 -18.84 -2.16
C LEU A 363 -14.53 -18.75 -0.63
N VAL A 364 -14.37 -19.90 0.01
CA VAL A 364 -14.13 -20.01 1.46
C VAL A 364 -12.63 -20.16 1.69
N VAL A 365 -12.05 -19.22 2.44
CA VAL A 365 -10.65 -19.26 2.86
C VAL A 365 -10.58 -19.86 4.26
N LEU A 366 -9.83 -20.94 4.42
CA LEU A 366 -9.70 -21.64 5.70
C LEU A 366 -8.67 -20.94 6.58
N ASP A 367 -9.06 -20.61 7.81
CA ASP A 367 -8.11 -20.16 8.83
C ASP A 367 -7.35 -21.37 9.40
N ASN A 368 -8.08 -22.46 9.69
CA ASN A 368 -7.53 -23.72 10.21
C ASN A 368 -8.29 -24.95 9.69
N ALA A 369 -9.63 -24.95 9.76
CA ALA A 369 -10.48 -26.06 9.32
C ALA A 369 -11.84 -25.55 8.81
N LEU A 370 -12.57 -26.38 8.07
CA LEU A 370 -13.99 -26.14 7.81
C LEU A 370 -14.82 -26.37 9.09
N PRO A 371 -15.90 -25.61 9.31
CA PRO A 371 -16.76 -25.84 10.46
C PRO A 371 -17.46 -27.18 10.36
N THR A 372 -17.61 -27.87 11.50
CA THR A 372 -18.29 -29.17 11.54
C THR A 372 -19.79 -29.04 11.23
N PRO A 373 -20.45 -30.12 10.79
CA PRO A 373 -21.89 -30.11 10.53
C PRO A 373 -22.73 -29.62 11.72
N GLU A 374 -22.34 -30.00 12.95
CA GLU A 374 -23.04 -29.60 14.18
C GLU A 374 -22.89 -28.10 14.43
N TYR A 375 -21.70 -27.56 14.18
CA TYR A 375 -21.44 -26.13 14.32
C TYR A 375 -22.21 -25.32 13.26
N LEU A 376 -22.25 -25.79 12.01
CA LEU A 376 -23.05 -25.18 10.95
C LEU A 376 -24.55 -25.16 11.29
N ALA A 377 -25.07 -26.27 11.85
CA ALA A 377 -26.46 -26.37 12.28
C ALA A 377 -26.77 -25.40 13.44
N ALA A 378 -25.85 -25.25 14.40
CA ALA A 378 -26.00 -24.33 15.52
C ALA A 378 -25.96 -22.85 15.12
N LEU A 379 -25.29 -22.51 14.01
CA LEU A 379 -25.14 -21.13 13.55
C LEU A 379 -26.38 -20.56 12.83
N CYS A 380 -27.37 -21.40 12.47
CA CYS A 380 -28.59 -20.99 11.76
C CYS A 380 -28.31 -20.06 10.54
N LEU A 381 -27.29 -20.41 9.77
CA LEU A 381 -26.82 -19.57 8.66
C LEU A 381 -27.88 -19.48 7.54
N PRO A 382 -28.08 -18.30 6.93
CA PRO A 382 -28.92 -18.18 5.75
C PRO A 382 -28.30 -18.92 4.56
N ARG A 383 -29.15 -19.56 3.77
CA ARG A 383 -28.76 -20.36 2.60
C ARG A 383 -28.53 -19.45 1.39
N LEU A 384 -27.34 -19.50 0.81
CA LEU A 384 -26.97 -18.77 -0.40
C LEU A 384 -27.39 -19.55 -1.65
N THR A 385 -28.69 -19.55 -1.96
CA THR A 385 -29.28 -20.30 -3.08
C THR A 385 -28.86 -19.79 -4.47
N PHE A 386 -28.31 -18.58 -4.56
CA PHE A 386 -27.81 -18.00 -5.81
C PHE A 386 -26.39 -18.46 -6.17
N ILE A 387 -25.64 -19.03 -5.22
CA ILE A 387 -24.28 -19.54 -5.48
C ILE A 387 -24.36 -20.88 -6.22
N THR A 388 -23.63 -20.96 -7.34
CA THR A 388 -23.56 -22.15 -8.22
C THR A 388 -22.21 -22.86 -8.16
N THR A 389 -21.17 -22.20 -7.65
CA THR A 389 -19.83 -22.75 -7.46
C THR A 389 -19.34 -22.49 -6.03
N LEU A 390 -18.94 -23.54 -5.33
CA LEU A 390 -18.22 -23.41 -4.07
C LEU A 390 -16.74 -23.61 -4.34
N ALA A 391 -15.88 -22.71 -3.89
CA ALA A 391 -14.44 -22.85 -3.93
C ALA A 391 -13.89 -22.87 -2.49
N ILE A 392 -12.90 -23.71 -2.23
CA ILE A 392 -12.26 -23.83 -0.92
C ILE A 392 -10.75 -23.68 -1.10
N LYS A 393 -10.15 -22.80 -0.31
CA LYS A 393 -8.70 -22.52 -0.32
C LYS A 393 -8.16 -22.53 1.09
N GLY A 394 -7.02 -23.18 1.30
CA GLY A 394 -6.32 -23.22 2.58
C GLY A 394 -5.43 -21.99 2.80
N PRO A 395 -4.81 -21.86 3.99
CA PRO A 395 -3.73 -20.91 4.20
C PRO A 395 -2.57 -21.20 3.23
N SER A 396 -1.66 -20.23 3.06
CA SER A 396 -0.48 -20.32 2.16
C SER A 396 0.20 -21.69 2.21
N PRO A 397 0.72 -22.24 1.09
CA PRO A 397 1.38 -23.56 1.06
C PRO A 397 2.59 -23.68 2.00
N THR A 398 3.13 -22.55 2.46
CA THR A 398 4.19 -22.47 3.49
C THR A 398 3.73 -22.87 4.88
N SER A 399 2.43 -22.89 5.15
CA SER A 399 1.84 -23.11 6.47
C SER A 399 1.56 -24.58 6.79
N GLY A 400 1.88 -25.51 5.88
CA GLY A 400 1.36 -26.86 5.90
C GLY A 400 -0.08 -26.87 5.41
N GLY A 401 -0.38 -27.65 4.37
CA GLY A 401 -1.73 -27.72 3.81
C GLY A 401 -2.77 -28.14 4.86
N VAL A 402 -4.01 -27.71 4.68
CA VAL A 402 -5.11 -28.05 5.60
C VAL A 402 -5.80 -29.32 5.14
N GLU A 403 -5.98 -30.27 6.06
CA GLU A 403 -6.79 -31.46 5.79
C GLU A 403 -8.27 -31.16 6.03
N VAL A 404 -9.10 -31.57 5.08
CA VAL A 404 -10.56 -31.40 5.15
C VAL A 404 -11.24 -32.69 4.74
N ASP A 405 -12.16 -33.15 5.58
CA ASP A 405 -13.01 -34.30 5.28
C ASP A 405 -14.03 -33.96 4.17
N GLU A 406 -14.11 -34.82 3.15
CA GLU A 406 -15.12 -34.79 2.09
C GLU A 406 -16.56 -34.69 2.65
N SER A 407 -16.84 -35.38 3.76
CA SER A 407 -18.16 -35.33 4.43
C SER A 407 -18.48 -33.93 4.95
N THR A 408 -17.47 -33.21 5.44
CA THR A 408 -17.60 -31.84 5.96
C THR A 408 -17.80 -30.85 4.81
N ILE A 409 -17.14 -31.07 3.66
CA ILE A 409 -17.38 -30.27 2.44
C ILE A 409 -18.83 -30.45 1.95
N ALA A 410 -19.32 -31.69 1.93
CA ALA A 410 -20.70 -32.00 1.54
C ALA A 410 -21.72 -31.37 2.50
N ALA A 411 -21.47 -31.45 3.82
CA ALA A 411 -22.31 -30.82 4.83
C ALA A 411 -22.32 -29.28 4.68
N PHE A 412 -21.14 -28.67 4.47
CA PHE A 412 -21.01 -27.24 4.23
C PHE A 412 -21.79 -26.79 3.00
N ARG A 413 -21.61 -27.48 1.87
CA ARG A 413 -22.35 -27.23 0.63
C ARG A 413 -23.86 -27.27 0.88
N THR A 414 -24.34 -28.31 1.56
CA THR A 414 -25.77 -28.48 1.83
C THR A 414 -26.32 -27.40 2.75
N ALA A 415 -25.56 -27.01 3.77
CA ALA A 415 -25.98 -26.02 4.75
C ALA A 415 -25.94 -24.57 4.20
N VAL A 416 -24.91 -24.22 3.43
CA VAL A 416 -24.60 -22.82 3.07
C VAL A 416 -24.87 -22.53 1.59
N THR A 417 -24.54 -23.44 0.67
CA THR A 417 -24.63 -23.23 -0.79
C THR A 417 -25.37 -24.38 -1.49
N PRO A 418 -26.65 -24.62 -1.14
CA PRO A 418 -27.37 -25.84 -1.56
C PRO A 418 -27.51 -26.00 -3.08
N ASN A 419 -27.46 -24.90 -3.83
CA ASN A 419 -27.55 -24.90 -5.30
C ASN A 419 -26.18 -24.94 -5.99
N ALA A 420 -25.08 -25.00 -5.25
CA ALA A 420 -23.76 -25.15 -5.84
C ALA A 420 -23.69 -26.47 -6.61
N ARG A 421 -23.42 -26.40 -7.91
CA ARG A 421 -23.28 -27.56 -8.80
C ARG A 421 -21.83 -27.98 -8.96
N SER A 422 -20.89 -27.08 -8.67
CA SER A 422 -19.45 -27.32 -8.73
C SER A 422 -18.82 -27.02 -7.37
N VAL A 423 -17.89 -27.89 -6.96
CA VAL A 423 -16.99 -27.66 -5.83
C VAL A 423 -15.56 -27.66 -6.36
N GLN A 424 -14.83 -26.57 -6.14
CA GLN A 424 -13.43 -26.40 -6.54
C GLN A 424 -12.57 -26.33 -5.28
N ILE A 425 -11.48 -27.09 -5.23
CA ILE A 425 -10.61 -27.15 -4.07
C ILE A 425 -9.20 -26.83 -4.54
N ASP A 426 -8.57 -25.86 -3.90
CA ASP A 426 -7.16 -25.56 -4.14
C ASP A 426 -6.29 -26.66 -3.51
N ARG A 427 -5.95 -27.66 -4.33
CA ARG A 427 -5.16 -28.82 -3.91
C ARG A 427 -3.71 -28.49 -3.53
N THR A 428 -3.26 -27.25 -3.77
CA THR A 428 -1.93 -26.82 -3.31
C THR A 428 -1.92 -26.43 -1.84
N THR A 429 -3.10 -26.11 -1.28
CA THR A 429 -3.27 -25.62 0.10
C THR A 429 -4.24 -26.47 0.93
N VAL A 430 -5.01 -27.35 0.28
CA VAL A 430 -5.99 -28.22 0.93
C VAL A 430 -5.83 -29.67 0.48
N THR A 431 -5.69 -30.57 1.44
CA THR A 431 -5.75 -32.01 1.22
C THR A 431 -7.16 -32.50 1.57
N VAL A 432 -7.85 -33.10 0.62
CA VAL A 432 -9.16 -33.72 0.90
C VAL A 432 -8.93 -35.14 1.39
N VAL A 433 -9.38 -35.41 2.61
CA VAL A 433 -9.37 -36.76 3.18
C VAL A 433 -10.76 -37.34 3.08
N ASN A 434 -10.85 -38.62 2.73
CA ASN A 434 -12.11 -39.34 2.74
C ASN A 434 -12.16 -40.09 4.07
N ALA A 435 -13.00 -39.67 5.01
CA ALA A 435 -13.23 -40.41 6.25
C ALA A 435 -14.10 -41.65 5.97
N ALA A 436 -13.62 -42.52 5.08
CA ALA A 436 -14.19 -43.80 4.75
C ALA A 436 -13.05 -44.75 4.30
N ASN A 437 -12.13 -45.03 5.23
CA ASN A 437 -11.58 -46.36 5.53
C ASN A 437 -10.63 -46.31 6.73
#